data_AF-A0A973PQR7-F1
#
_entry.id   AF-A0A973PQR7-F1
#
_cell.length_a   1.000
_cell.length_b   1.000
_cell.length_c   1.000
_cell.angle_alpha   90.00
_cell.angle_beta   90.00
_cell.angle_gamma   90.00
#
_symmetry.space_group_name_H-M   'P 1'
#
loop_
_entity.id
_entity.type
_entity.pdbx_description
1 polymer ?
#
loop_
_entity_poly.entity_id
_entity_poly.type
_entity_poly.pdbx_seq_one_letter_code
_entity_poly.pdbx_strand_id
1 'polypeptide(L)'
;MTWGLLAAWAVHDAEELATMAGWTRRARPELERRFPGVPWERLEVSQAQVNVAIGLMGGVIAGASALGARTGGRSPAFQAVLAGFGLHGVVHLAQAAAVRGYTPGAVTAPVVVLPFSVWAWRRLRREGVTAAPGRAGAFGLAAFPLVAVGVHAVAHVLTTRRDRERLETGGRAGRLGGDRERLETGGRAGRLGGDRGRLEGGGRAGWFRRERWF
;
A
#
# COMPACT_ATOMS: atom_id res chain seq x y z
N MET A 1 -28.18 1.19 8.08
CA MET A 1 -27.03 1.91 8.64
C MET A 1 -25.75 1.08 8.65
N THR A 2 -25.78 -0.16 9.15
CA THR A 2 -24.59 -0.99 9.38
C THR A 2 -23.83 -1.33 8.10
N TRP A 3 -24.50 -1.80 7.04
CA TRP A 3 -23.90 -1.99 5.71
C TRP A 3 -23.49 -0.68 5.02
N GLY A 4 -24.08 0.44 5.45
CA GLY A 4 -23.66 1.76 5.00
C GLY A 4 -22.22 2.09 5.40
N LEU A 5 -21.69 1.46 6.46
CA LEU A 5 -20.29 1.61 6.85
C LEU A 5 -19.38 1.03 5.77
N LEU A 6 -19.67 -0.19 5.30
CA LEU A 6 -18.94 -0.81 4.20
C LEU A 6 -19.04 0.02 2.91
N ALA A 7 -20.23 0.54 2.58
CA ALA A 7 -20.41 1.36 1.39
C ALA A 7 -19.63 2.69 1.48
N ALA A 8 -19.72 3.40 2.61
CA ALA A 8 -19.00 4.64 2.84
C ALA A 8 -17.47 4.42 2.82
N TRP A 9 -17.01 3.33 3.44
CA TRP A 9 -15.62 2.92 3.39
C TRP A 9 -15.16 2.64 1.96
N ALA A 10 -15.93 1.87 1.18
CA ALA A 10 -15.54 1.54 -0.19
C ALA A 10 -15.40 2.78 -1.09
N VAL A 11 -16.26 3.79 -0.91
CA VAL A 11 -16.16 5.06 -1.63
C VAL A 11 -14.92 5.84 -1.21
N HIS A 12 -14.65 5.93 0.09
CA HIS A 12 -13.48 6.63 0.63
C HIS A 12 -12.17 5.94 0.20
N ASP A 13 -12.07 4.63 0.39
CA ASP A 13 -10.89 3.86 0.05
C ASP A 13 -10.68 3.74 -1.47
N ALA A 14 -11.70 3.98 -2.31
CA ALA A 14 -11.49 4.08 -3.76
C ALA A 14 -10.66 5.33 -4.13
N GLU A 15 -10.88 6.47 -3.45
CA GLU A 15 -10.03 7.66 -3.61
C GLU A 15 -8.60 7.35 -3.14
N GLU A 16 -8.46 6.72 -1.97
CA GLU A 16 -7.15 6.33 -1.44
C GLU A 16 -6.42 5.37 -2.38
N LEU A 17 -7.10 4.32 -2.85
CA LEU A 17 -6.55 3.33 -3.78
C LEU A 17 -6.02 3.98 -5.06
N ALA A 18 -6.79 4.93 -5.61
CA ALA A 18 -6.46 5.62 -6.86
C ALA A 18 -5.32 6.63 -6.70
N THR A 19 -5.16 7.24 -5.52
CA THR A 19 -4.30 8.42 -5.36
C THR A 19 -3.10 8.22 -4.44
N MET A 20 -3.15 7.28 -3.48
CA MET A 20 -2.18 7.18 -2.39
C MET A 20 -0.76 6.92 -2.86
N ALA A 21 -0.51 5.85 -3.63
CA ALA A 21 0.86 5.54 -4.05
C ALA A 21 1.46 6.63 -4.95
N GLY A 22 0.66 7.19 -5.85
CA GLY A 22 1.09 8.27 -6.76
C GLY A 22 1.32 9.60 -6.04
N TRP A 23 0.51 9.91 -5.03
CA TRP A 23 0.66 11.10 -4.21
C TRP A 23 1.88 10.99 -3.30
N THR A 24 2.07 9.88 -2.57
CA THR A 24 3.19 9.69 -1.64
C THR A 24 4.54 9.86 -2.34
N ARG A 25 4.72 9.32 -3.55
CA ARG A 25 5.96 9.52 -4.32
C ARG A 25 6.22 10.97 -4.69
N ARG A 26 5.17 11.71 -5.10
CA ARG A 26 5.30 13.11 -5.51
C ARG A 26 5.49 14.05 -4.32
N ALA A 27 4.83 13.77 -3.21
CA ALA A 27 4.87 14.58 -2.00
C ALA A 27 6.15 14.35 -1.18
N ARG A 28 6.84 13.22 -1.37
CA ARG A 28 8.03 12.82 -0.59
C ARG A 28 9.06 13.95 -0.40
N PRO A 29 9.56 14.64 -1.45
CA PRO A 29 10.59 15.67 -1.25
C PRO A 29 10.10 16.86 -0.40
N GLU A 30 8.81 17.19 -0.47
CA GLU A 30 8.24 18.26 0.34
C GLU A 30 8.01 17.83 1.79
N LEU A 31 7.52 16.61 1.99
CA LEU A 31 7.32 16.02 3.31
C LEU A 31 8.64 15.86 4.07
N GLU A 32 9.71 15.42 3.38
CA GLU A 32 11.07 15.33 3.94
C GLU A 32 11.59 16.69 4.42
N ARG A 33 11.38 17.76 3.64
CA ARG A 33 11.75 19.12 4.07
C ARG A 33 10.93 19.61 5.26
N ARG A 34 9.63 19.33 5.29
CA ARG A 34 8.70 19.84 6.30
C ARG A 34 8.78 19.07 7.63
N PHE A 35 9.17 17.81 7.57
CA PHE A 35 9.26 16.91 8.72
C PHE A 35 10.56 16.10 8.67
N PRO A 36 11.74 16.74 8.86
CA PRO A 36 13.04 16.10 8.68
C PRO A 36 13.35 14.99 9.71
N GLY A 37 12.62 14.94 10.84
CA GLY A 37 12.79 13.91 11.88
C GLY A 37 12.07 12.59 11.60
N VAL A 38 11.32 12.48 10.50
CA VAL A 38 10.59 11.26 10.14
C VAL A 38 11.48 10.39 9.23
N PRO A 39 11.59 9.07 9.48
CA PRO A 39 12.39 8.16 8.65
C PRO A 39 11.67 7.83 7.35
N TRP A 40 11.57 8.81 6.44
CA TRP A 40 10.81 8.72 5.20
C TRP A 40 11.27 7.56 4.32
N GLU A 41 12.55 7.20 4.33
CA GLU A 41 13.11 6.04 3.62
C GLU A 41 12.45 4.71 3.99
N ARG A 42 11.86 4.61 5.19
CA ARG A 42 11.13 3.41 5.66
C ARG A 42 9.63 3.46 5.36
N LEU A 43 9.15 4.58 4.83
CA LEU A 43 7.73 4.87 4.60
C LEU A 43 7.36 4.87 3.11
N GLU A 44 8.16 4.21 2.26
CA GLU A 44 7.74 3.98 0.88
C GLU A 44 6.50 3.09 0.83
N VAL A 45 5.44 3.63 0.22
CA VAL A 45 4.17 2.94 0.03
C VAL A 45 4.03 2.56 -1.44
N SER A 46 4.16 1.27 -1.75
CA SER A 46 3.94 0.75 -3.11
C SER A 46 2.45 0.54 -3.39
N GLN A 47 2.04 0.58 -4.66
CA GLN A 47 0.64 0.30 -5.02
C GLN A 47 0.22 -1.11 -4.58
N ALA A 48 1.12 -2.09 -4.66
CA ALA A 48 0.85 -3.45 -4.18
C ALA A 48 0.54 -3.47 -2.68
N GLN A 49 1.26 -2.68 -1.88
CA GLN A 49 1.01 -2.55 -0.44
C GLN A 49 -0.35 -1.89 -0.18
N VAL A 50 -0.69 -0.83 -0.92
CA VAL A 50 -2.01 -0.17 -0.83
C VAL A 50 -3.12 -1.18 -1.13
N ASN A 51 -3.00 -1.93 -2.23
CA ASN A 51 -4.02 -2.91 -2.62
C ASN A 51 -4.23 -4.00 -1.56
N VAL A 52 -3.14 -4.54 -0.99
CA VAL A 52 -3.22 -5.56 0.06
C VAL A 52 -3.81 -4.98 1.35
N ALA A 53 -3.36 -3.80 1.76
CA ALA A 53 -3.87 -3.14 2.96
C ALA A 53 -5.37 -2.84 2.85
N ILE A 54 -5.82 -2.27 1.74
CA ILE A 54 -7.24 -1.98 1.48
C ILE A 54 -8.05 -3.28 1.43
N GLY A 55 -7.55 -4.34 0.80
CA GLY A 55 -8.23 -5.64 0.78
C GLY A 55 -8.43 -6.23 2.18
N LEU A 56 -7.38 -6.21 3.02
CA LEU A 56 -7.45 -6.69 4.40
C LEU A 56 -8.41 -5.84 5.25
N MET A 57 -8.32 -4.51 5.13
CA MET A 57 -9.19 -3.59 5.84
C MET A 57 -10.65 -3.78 5.41
N GLY A 58 -10.91 -3.98 4.12
CA GLY A 58 -12.23 -4.28 3.60
C GLY A 58 -12.87 -5.51 4.26
N GLY A 59 -12.07 -6.55 4.53
CA GLY A 59 -12.52 -7.71 5.31
C GLY A 59 -12.94 -7.36 6.74
N VAL A 60 -12.15 -6.53 7.42
CA VAL A 60 -12.46 -6.03 8.77
C VAL A 60 -13.76 -5.21 8.76
N ILE A 61 -13.88 -4.26 7.83
CA ILE A 61 -15.06 -3.40 7.71
C ILE A 61 -16.31 -4.21 7.35
N ALA A 62 -16.21 -5.17 6.44
CA ALA A 62 -17.31 -6.04 6.07
C ALA A 62 -17.77 -6.90 7.26
N GLY A 63 -16.83 -7.51 7.99
CA GLY A 63 -17.11 -8.30 9.19
C GLY A 63 -17.78 -7.46 10.29
N ALA A 64 -17.25 -6.27 10.56
CA ALA A 64 -17.85 -5.34 11.52
C ALA A 64 -19.26 -4.90 11.08
N SER A 65 -19.45 -4.60 9.79
CA SER A 65 -20.76 -4.25 9.23
C SER A 65 -21.78 -5.39 9.38
N ALA A 66 -21.37 -6.64 9.14
CA ALA A 66 -22.20 -7.82 9.32
C ALA A 66 -22.57 -8.05 10.79
N LEU A 67 -21.61 -7.92 11.71
CA LEU A 67 -21.87 -7.99 13.16
C LEU A 67 -22.82 -6.88 13.62
N GLY A 68 -22.65 -5.67 13.09
CA GLY A 68 -23.57 -4.56 13.30
C GLY A 68 -24.96 -4.92 12.81
N ALA A 69 -25.10 -5.43 11.58
CA ALA A 69 -26.40 -5.81 11.01
C ALA A 69 -27.11 -6.87 11.87
N ARG A 70 -26.39 -7.90 12.32
CA ARG A 70 -26.92 -8.98 13.17
C ARG A 70 -27.39 -8.51 14.54
N THR A 71 -26.82 -7.42 15.06
CA THR A 71 -27.08 -6.92 16.43
C THR A 71 -27.92 -5.64 16.46
N GLY A 72 -28.38 -5.16 15.30
CA GLY A 72 -29.01 -3.84 15.18
C GLY A 72 -28.09 -2.72 15.66
N GLY A 73 -26.79 -2.83 15.39
CA GLY A 73 -25.77 -1.84 15.76
C GLY A 73 -25.23 -1.90 17.19
N ARG A 74 -25.65 -2.88 18.01
CA ARG A 74 -25.19 -3.06 19.40
C ARG A 74 -23.84 -3.75 19.54
N SER A 75 -23.32 -4.35 18.48
CA SER A 75 -22.01 -5.00 18.49
C SER A 75 -20.90 -4.01 18.89
N PRO A 76 -20.11 -4.29 19.95
CA PRO A 76 -18.98 -3.45 20.33
C PRO A 76 -17.94 -3.32 19.20
N ALA A 77 -17.71 -4.40 18.45
CA ALA A 77 -16.80 -4.39 17.30
C ALA A 77 -17.29 -3.45 16.20
N PHE A 78 -18.58 -3.51 15.85
CA PHE A 78 -19.17 -2.57 14.89
C PHE A 78 -19.03 -1.11 15.33
N GLN A 79 -19.38 -0.83 16.60
CA GLN A 79 -19.33 0.53 17.14
C GLN A 79 -17.90 1.07 17.22
N ALA A 80 -16.92 0.23 17.58
CA ALA A 80 -15.51 0.56 17.58
C ALA A 80 -15.01 0.93 16.18
N VAL A 81 -15.34 0.09 15.18
CA VAL A 81 -14.96 0.36 13.78
C VAL A 81 -15.67 1.61 13.25
N LEU A 82 -16.95 1.82 13.57
CA LEU A 82 -17.67 3.04 13.19
C LEU A 82 -17.04 4.30 13.80
N ALA A 83 -16.61 4.25 15.06
CA ALA A 83 -15.89 5.35 15.71
C ALA A 83 -14.52 5.58 15.06
N GLY A 84 -13.77 4.50 14.82
CA GLY A 84 -12.47 4.54 14.14
C GLY A 84 -12.57 5.11 12.73
N PHE A 85 -13.59 4.72 11.96
CA PHE A 85 -13.87 5.26 10.64
C PHE A 85 -14.13 6.77 10.67
N GLY A 86 -14.91 7.26 11.65
CA GLY A 86 -15.10 8.69 11.85
C GLY A 86 -13.79 9.43 12.19
N LEU A 87 -12.98 8.87 13.09
CA LEU A 87 -11.67 9.43 13.45
C LEU A 87 -10.69 9.44 12.26
N HIS A 88 -10.70 8.40 11.45
CA HIS A 88 -9.91 8.29 10.21
C HIS A 88 -10.18 9.48 9.28
N GLY A 89 -11.45 9.84 9.08
CA GLY A 89 -11.82 11.02 8.31
C GLY A 89 -11.26 12.33 8.89
N VAL A 90 -11.21 12.48 10.21
CA VAL A 90 -10.60 13.65 10.87
C VAL A 90 -9.10 13.70 10.64
N VAL A 91 -8.42 12.55 10.72
CA VAL A 91 -6.97 12.46 10.45
C VAL A 91 -6.65 12.90 9.04
N HIS A 92 -7.46 12.52 8.04
CA HIS A 92 -7.30 12.98 6.66
C HIS A 92 -7.41 14.49 6.50
N LEU A 93 -8.40 15.10 7.16
CA LEU A 93 -8.51 16.56 7.16
C LEU A 93 -7.32 17.24 7.85
N ALA A 94 -6.83 16.68 8.95
CA ALA A 94 -5.64 17.19 9.63
C ALA A 94 -4.39 17.07 8.76
N GLN A 95 -4.22 15.97 8.03
CA GLN A 95 -3.13 15.79 7.07
C GLN A 95 -3.22 16.82 5.94
N ALA A 96 -4.39 16.98 5.31
CA ALA A 96 -4.64 17.97 4.27
C ALA A 96 -4.32 19.40 4.75
N ALA A 97 -4.74 19.74 5.97
CA ALA A 97 -4.43 21.03 6.59
C ALA A 97 -2.93 21.20 6.87
N ALA A 98 -2.25 20.15 7.36
CA ALA A 98 -0.83 20.19 7.69
C ALA A 98 0.06 20.42 6.46
N VAL A 99 -0.32 19.83 5.32
CA VAL A 99 0.34 20.04 4.02
C VAL A 99 -0.22 21.23 3.24
N ARG A 100 -1.28 21.87 3.76
CA ARG A 100 -2.00 23.00 3.12
C ARG A 100 -2.41 22.70 1.68
N GLY A 101 -2.88 21.48 1.44
CA GLY A 101 -3.18 20.99 0.10
C GLY A 101 -3.91 19.67 0.09
N TYR A 102 -4.05 19.10 -1.11
CA TYR A 102 -4.68 17.80 -1.28
C TYR A 102 -3.82 16.67 -0.67
N THR A 103 -4.46 15.78 0.07
CA THR A 103 -3.96 14.46 0.45
C THR A 103 -4.97 13.40 0.00
N PRO A 104 -4.55 12.14 -0.26
CA PRO A 104 -5.48 11.04 -0.47
C PRO A 104 -6.51 10.99 0.66
N GLY A 105 -7.80 11.01 0.33
CA GLY A 105 -8.89 11.03 1.31
C GLY A 105 -9.37 12.43 1.70
N ALA A 106 -8.73 13.51 1.21
CA ALA A 106 -9.12 14.89 1.54
C ALA A 106 -10.49 15.28 0.99
N VAL A 107 -10.95 14.65 -0.09
CA VAL A 107 -12.26 14.94 -0.69
C VAL A 107 -13.34 14.08 -0.04
N THR A 108 -13.15 12.77 0.03
CA THR A 108 -14.14 11.83 0.57
C THR A 108 -14.28 11.88 2.08
N ALA A 109 -13.25 12.27 2.84
CA ALA A 109 -13.36 12.43 4.29
C ALA A 109 -14.49 13.41 4.72
N PRO A 110 -14.52 14.67 4.23
CA PRO A 110 -15.55 15.64 4.62
C PRO A 110 -16.92 15.38 3.98
N VAL A 111 -17.00 14.75 2.81
CA VAL A 111 -18.27 14.57 2.07
C VAL A 111 -18.91 13.19 2.24
N VAL A 112 -18.14 12.18 2.65
CA VAL A 112 -18.61 10.80 2.85
C VAL A 112 -18.39 10.34 4.28
N VAL A 113 -17.13 10.29 4.74
CA VAL A 113 -16.77 9.64 6.01
C VAL A 113 -17.41 10.33 7.20
N LEU A 114 -17.18 11.63 7.36
CA LEU A 114 -17.70 12.39 8.49
C LEU A 114 -19.22 12.50 8.47
N PRO A 115 -19.87 12.85 7.34
CA PRO A 115 -21.34 12.89 7.27
C PRO A 115 -21.98 11.54 7.58
N PHE A 116 -21.46 10.45 7.00
CA PHE A 116 -21.94 9.10 7.28
C PHE A 116 -21.79 8.74 8.76
N SER A 117 -20.61 8.98 9.33
CA SER A 117 -20.31 8.63 10.73
C SER A 117 -21.23 9.38 11.69
N VAL A 118 -21.42 10.69 11.48
CA VAL A 118 -22.34 11.51 12.27
C VAL A 118 -23.78 11.02 12.12
N TRP A 119 -24.22 10.73 10.89
CA TRP A 119 -25.56 10.20 10.63
C TRP A 119 -25.79 8.83 11.30
N ALA A 120 -24.85 7.90 11.17
CA ALA A 120 -24.95 6.56 11.73
C ALA A 120 -25.05 6.61 13.25
N TRP A 121 -24.22 7.42 13.91
CA TRP A 121 -24.30 7.62 15.37
C TRP A 121 -25.60 8.30 15.81
N ARG A 122 -26.12 9.27 15.04
CA ARG A 122 -27.45 9.85 15.31
C ARG A 122 -28.55 8.81 15.17
N ARG A 123 -28.47 7.91 14.17
CA ARG A 123 -29.44 6.84 13.96
C ARG A 123 -29.42 5.83 15.12
N LEU A 124 -28.24 5.37 15.54
CA LEU A 124 -28.06 4.49 16.69
C LEU A 124 -28.71 5.05 17.95
N ARG A 125 -28.44 6.33 18.26
CA ARG A 125 -29.04 7.00 19.44
C ARG A 125 -30.57 7.06 19.36
N ARG A 126 -31.13 7.33 18.18
CA ARG A 126 -32.60 7.32 17.97
C ARG A 126 -33.22 5.92 18.13
N GLU A 127 -32.45 4.87 17.89
CA GLU A 127 -32.87 3.47 18.11
C GLU A 127 -32.65 2.98 19.55
N GLY A 128 -32.24 3.89 20.46
CA GLY A 128 -31.93 3.54 21.85
C GLY A 128 -30.65 2.69 22.00
N VAL A 129 -29.81 2.64 20.97
CA VAL A 129 -28.51 1.95 21.04
C VAL A 129 -27.51 2.88 21.71
N THR A 130 -27.11 2.51 22.92
CA THR A 130 -26.04 3.19 23.64
C THR A 130 -24.67 2.76 23.12
N ALA A 131 -23.70 3.67 23.23
CA ALA A 131 -22.32 3.33 22.94
C ALA A 131 -21.84 2.24 23.91
N ALA A 132 -20.99 1.33 23.43
CA ALA A 132 -20.46 0.23 24.20
C ALA A 132 -19.85 0.75 25.52
N PRO A 133 -20.32 0.29 26.68
CA PRO A 133 -19.99 0.92 27.95
C PRO A 133 -18.52 0.70 28.36
N GLY A 134 -17.97 1.69 29.06
CA GLY A 134 -16.73 1.59 29.85
C GLY A 134 -15.50 1.10 29.07
N ARG A 135 -14.79 0.12 29.66
CA ARG A 135 -13.53 -0.41 29.14
C ARG A 135 -13.66 -1.05 27.75
N ALA A 136 -14.82 -1.61 27.41
CA ALA A 136 -15.03 -2.24 26.11
C ALA A 136 -15.07 -1.23 24.95
N GLY A 137 -15.71 -0.07 25.17
CA GLY A 137 -15.69 1.03 24.20
C GLY A 137 -14.30 1.64 24.04
N ALA A 138 -13.59 1.86 25.16
CA ALA A 138 -12.23 2.39 25.15
C ALA A 138 -11.23 1.43 24.47
N PHE A 139 -11.31 0.13 24.76
CA PHE A 139 -10.49 -0.89 24.12
C PHE A 139 -10.77 -0.98 22.62
N GLY A 140 -12.04 -0.95 22.22
CA GLY A 140 -12.42 -0.95 20.80
C GLY A 140 -11.86 0.26 20.04
N LEU A 141 -11.92 1.45 20.62
CA LEU A 141 -11.36 2.66 20.03
C LEU A 141 -9.82 2.61 19.94
N ALA A 142 -9.16 2.11 20.98
CA ALA A 142 -7.71 1.93 21.01
C ALA A 142 -7.22 0.80 20.07
N ALA A 143 -8.04 -0.21 19.84
CA ALA A 143 -7.72 -1.31 18.93
C ALA A 143 -7.72 -0.88 17.46
N PHE A 144 -8.49 0.14 17.08
CA PHE A 144 -8.57 0.59 15.69
C PHE A 144 -7.20 1.03 15.09
N PRO A 145 -6.42 1.94 15.71
CA PRO A 145 -5.09 2.27 15.20
C PRO A 145 -4.14 1.07 15.22
N LEU A 146 -4.27 0.16 16.19
CA LEU A 146 -3.49 -1.08 16.23
C LEU A 146 -3.80 -2.01 15.06
N VAL A 147 -5.08 -2.14 14.69
CA VAL A 147 -5.52 -2.92 13.53
C VAL A 147 -5.04 -2.27 12.24
N ALA A 148 -5.14 -0.95 12.11
CA ALA A 148 -4.62 -0.23 10.95
C ALA A 148 -3.11 -0.44 10.79
N VAL A 149 -2.34 -0.22 11.85
CA VAL A 149 -0.88 -0.46 11.86
C VAL A 149 -0.57 -1.93 11.56
N GLY A 150 -1.30 -2.87 12.17
CA GLY A 150 -1.14 -4.31 11.92
C GLY A 150 -1.41 -4.69 10.46
N VAL A 151 -2.46 -4.15 9.85
CA VAL A 151 -2.80 -4.36 8.44
C VAL A 151 -1.68 -3.83 7.53
N HIS A 152 -1.16 -2.63 7.80
CA HIS A 152 -0.04 -2.08 7.03
C HIS A 152 1.24 -2.91 7.20
N ALA A 153 1.54 -3.38 8.42
CA ALA A 153 2.68 -4.25 8.68
C ALA A 153 2.57 -5.58 7.94
N VAL A 154 1.40 -6.22 7.96
CA VAL A 154 1.13 -7.46 7.20
C VAL A 154 1.24 -7.21 5.70
N ALA A 155 0.66 -6.12 5.19
CA ALA A 155 0.78 -5.76 3.77
C ALA A 155 2.24 -5.56 3.35
N HIS A 156 3.04 -4.88 4.18
CA HIS A 156 4.47 -4.69 3.94
C HIS A 156 5.22 -6.04 3.87
N VAL A 157 4.98 -6.94 4.83
CA VAL A 157 5.61 -8.27 4.83
C VAL A 157 5.19 -9.12 3.62
N LEU A 158 3.91 -9.12 3.25
CA LEU A 158 3.41 -9.91 2.13
C LEU A 158 3.94 -9.42 0.78
N THR A 159 4.06 -8.11 0.61
CA THR A 159 4.58 -7.53 -0.63
C THR A 159 6.08 -7.73 -0.78
N THR A 160 6.86 -7.48 0.27
CA THR A 160 8.31 -7.70 0.25
C THR A 160 8.69 -9.17 0.01
N ARG A 161 7.91 -10.12 0.55
CA ARG A 161 8.09 -11.56 0.25
C ARG A 161 7.83 -11.88 -1.23
N ARG A 162 6.71 -11.39 -1.78
CA ARG A 162 6.36 -11.60 -3.20
C ARG A 162 7.40 -11.02 -4.15
N ASP A 163 7.97 -9.86 -3.83
CA ASP A 163 9.00 -9.24 -4.65
C ASP A 163 10.29 -10.07 -4.66
N ARG A 164 10.70 -10.61 -3.50
CA ARG A 164 11.85 -11.51 -3.40
C ARG A 164 11.64 -12.79 -4.22
N GLU A 165 10.48 -13.43 -4.09
CA GLU A 165 10.13 -14.64 -4.85
C GLU A 165 10.14 -14.40 -6.36
N ARG A 166 9.64 -13.25 -6.82
CA ARG A 166 9.68 -12.85 -8.24
C ARG A 166 11.11 -12.66 -8.74
N LEU A 167 11.98 -12.02 -7.96
CA LEU A 167 13.38 -11.82 -8.31
C LEU A 167 14.15 -13.15 -8.37
N GLU A 168 13.92 -14.06 -7.43
CA GLU A 168 14.53 -15.40 -7.42
C GLU A 168 14.07 -16.26 -8.60
N THR A 169 12.77 -16.23 -8.93
CA THR A 169 12.20 -16.99 -10.05
C THR A 169 12.65 -16.42 -11.40
N GLY A 170 12.66 -15.10 -11.55
CA GLY A 170 13.17 -14.41 -12.74
C GLY A 170 14.67 -14.62 -12.94
N GLY A 171 15.45 -14.61 -11.86
CA GLY A 171 16.89 -14.91 -11.90
C GLY A 171 17.19 -16.36 -12.27
N ARG A 172 16.40 -17.32 -11.80
CA ARG A 172 16.48 -18.73 -12.22
C ARG A 172 16.10 -18.91 -13.70
N ALA A 173 15.01 -18.30 -14.15
CA ALA A 173 14.59 -18.37 -15.54
C ALA A 173 15.61 -17.73 -16.51
N GLY A 174 16.17 -16.58 -16.14
CA GLY A 174 17.22 -15.91 -16.92
C GLY A 174 18.52 -16.72 -16.99
N ARG A 175 18.90 -17.40 -15.90
CA ARG A 175 20.07 -18.29 -15.88
C ARG A 175 19.87 -19.52 -16.76
N LEU A 176 18.71 -20.16 -16.70
CA LEU A 176 18.36 -21.30 -17.55
C LEU A 176 18.26 -20.91 -19.04
N GLY A 177 17.75 -19.72 -19.35
CA GLY A 177 17.71 -19.20 -20.72
C GLY A 177 19.11 -18.91 -21.28
N GLY A 178 19.97 -18.27 -20.48
CA GLY A 178 21.36 -17.98 -20.86
C GLY A 178 22.22 -19.24 -21.04
N ASP A 179 22.00 -20.27 -20.22
CA ASP A 179 22.68 -21.56 -20.37
C ASP A 179 22.23 -22.28 -21.66
N ARG A 180 20.94 -22.18 -22.03
CA ARG A 180 20.40 -22.75 -23.27
C ARG A 180 20.94 -22.05 -24.52
N GLU A 181 20.98 -20.72 -24.54
CA GLU A 181 21.61 -19.96 -25.64
C GLU A 181 23.12 -20.24 -25.75
N ARG A 182 23.81 -20.40 -24.61
CA ARG A 182 25.24 -20.74 -24.60
C ARG A 182 25.52 -22.15 -25.12
N LEU A 183 24.61 -23.10 -24.90
CA LEU A 183 24.69 -24.45 -25.46
C LEU A 183 24.38 -24.47 -26.97
N GLU A 184 23.41 -23.68 -27.42
CA GLU A 184 23.04 -23.56 -28.85
C GLU A 184 24.13 -22.83 -29.67
N THR A 185 24.77 -21.81 -29.08
CA THR A 185 25.90 -21.10 -29.71
C THR A 185 27.20 -21.89 -29.63
N GLY A 186 27.47 -22.58 -28.51
CA GLY A 186 28.62 -23.47 -28.34
C GLY A 186 28.58 -24.72 -29.25
N GLY A 187 27.38 -25.26 -29.51
CA GLY A 187 27.20 -26.39 -30.45
C GLY A 187 27.47 -26.03 -31.92
N ARG A 188 27.36 -24.74 -32.29
CA ARG A 188 27.71 -24.24 -33.62
C ARG A 188 29.21 -23.99 -33.79
N ALA A 189 29.91 -23.61 -32.73
CA ALA A 189 31.36 -23.37 -32.75
C ALA A 189 32.20 -24.66 -32.75
N GLY A 190 31.66 -25.80 -32.29
CA GLY A 190 32.36 -27.09 -32.27
C GLY A 190 32.49 -27.82 -33.61
N ARG A 191 31.94 -27.29 -34.71
CA ARG A 191 31.92 -27.97 -36.02
C ARG A 191 32.74 -27.29 -37.11
N LEU A 192 33.71 -26.44 -36.75
CA LEU A 192 34.69 -25.85 -37.67
C LEU A 192 36.08 -25.76 -37.01
N GLY A 193 36.57 -26.89 -36.48
CA GLY A 193 37.96 -27.04 -36.04
C GLY A 193 38.74 -27.81 -37.10
N GLY A 194 39.21 -27.12 -38.13
CA GLY A 194 39.98 -27.72 -39.22
C GLY A 194 40.76 -26.69 -40.01
N ASP A 195 42.02 -26.52 -39.60
CA ASP A 195 43.16 -26.14 -40.43
C ASP A 195 43.49 -24.64 -40.66
N ARG A 196 44.81 -24.38 -40.64
CA ARG A 196 45.59 -23.16 -40.96
C ARG A 196 45.53 -22.04 -39.91
N GLY A 197 46.64 -21.45 -39.45
CA GLY A 197 47.99 -21.38 -39.98
C GLY A 197 48.48 -19.93 -39.76
N ARG A 198 49.46 -19.76 -38.87
CA ARG A 198 50.50 -18.70 -38.76
C ARG A 198 50.24 -17.37 -39.50
N LEU A 199 50.31 -16.23 -38.77
CA LEU A 199 51.29 -15.13 -38.95
C LEU A 199 50.97 -13.90 -38.05
N GLU A 200 51.96 -13.56 -37.22
CA GLU A 200 52.53 -12.25 -36.83
C GLU A 200 51.73 -10.93 -36.68
N GLY A 201 52.15 -10.17 -35.64
CA GLY A 201 52.18 -8.69 -35.59
C GLY A 201 50.89 -8.02 -35.14
N GLY A 202 50.78 -7.28 -34.02
CA GLY A 202 51.72 -6.34 -33.44
C GLY A 202 51.22 -4.90 -33.71
N GLY A 203 50.59 -4.24 -32.71
CA GLY A 203 50.44 -2.77 -32.73
C GLY A 203 49.12 -2.16 -32.25
N ARG A 204 49.11 -1.74 -30.98
CA ARG A 204 48.54 -0.49 -30.41
C ARG A 204 47.18 0.03 -30.91
N ALA A 205 46.21 0.06 -29.99
CA ALA A 205 45.15 1.08 -29.88
C ALA A 205 44.93 1.33 -28.38
N GLY A 206 44.82 2.53 -27.84
CA GLY A 206 44.25 3.74 -28.41
C GLY A 206 43.19 4.21 -27.41
N TRP A 207 43.58 5.12 -26.53
CA TRP A 207 42.74 5.72 -25.50
C TRP A 207 41.55 6.45 -26.15
N PHE A 208 40.32 6.18 -25.70
CA PHE A 208 39.21 7.13 -25.87
C PHE A 208 38.31 7.16 -24.64
N ARG A 209 38.46 8.28 -23.92
CA ARG A 209 37.60 8.79 -22.85
C ARG A 209 36.36 9.40 -23.52
N ARG A 210 35.15 8.96 -23.15
CA ARG A 210 33.91 9.68 -23.48
C ARG A 210 33.36 10.38 -22.26
N GLU A 211 33.10 11.66 -22.47
CA GLU A 211 32.53 12.62 -21.55
C GLU A 211 31.00 12.71 -21.69
N ARG A 212 30.39 13.08 -20.55
CA ARG A 212 29.29 14.04 -20.36
C ARG A 212 27.98 13.85 -21.15
N TRP A 213 26.92 13.57 -20.39
CA TRP A 213 25.52 13.78 -20.77
C TRP A 213 24.95 14.95 -19.95
N PHE A 214 24.16 15.77 -20.65
CA PHE A 214 23.19 16.72 -20.08
C PHE A 214 21.99 15.97 -19.49
#